data_AF-A0A557SK37-F1
#
_entry.id   AF-A0A557SK37-F1
#
_cell.length_a   1.000
_cell.length_b   1.000
_cell.length_c   1.000
_cell.angle_alpha   90.00
_cell.angle_beta   90.00
_cell.angle_gamma   90.00
#
_symmetry.space_group_name_H-M   'P 1'
#
loop_
_entity.id
_entity.type
_entity.pdbx_description
1 polymer ?
#
loop_
_entity_poly.entity_id
_entity_poly.type
_entity_poly.pdbx_seq_one_letter_code
_entity_poly.pdbx_strand_id
1 'polypeptide(L)'
;MLIYNILARLLDYPDQELMDNLPAVIEAIKEDKAISSQEREDLLNLISWINMHDLTGLQSQYVQTFDMVPEHDLHLTHHLFGDDRGRGPALIDLSEYYKASGLEVEGKEIPDFLPLILEYVSTLDDLQARVFLGDAAKVLKVISENLEKAESPYARILRIVENRGHLAQAA
;
A
#
# COMPACT_ATOMS: atom_id res chain seq x y z
N MET A 1 6.45 -3.90 -11.13
CA MET A 1 7.76 -3.98 -10.45
C MET A 1 7.63 -4.71 -9.12
N LEU A 2 8.64 -5.49 -8.71
CA LEU A 2 8.61 -6.34 -7.51
C LEU A 2 8.28 -5.59 -6.21
N ILE A 3 8.82 -4.38 -6.02
CA ILE A 3 8.56 -3.60 -4.81
C ILE A 3 7.06 -3.31 -4.56
N TYR A 4 6.27 -3.09 -5.61
CA TYR A 4 4.84 -2.82 -5.43
C TYR A 4 4.09 -4.06 -4.92
N ASN A 5 4.47 -5.26 -5.35
CA ASN A 5 3.93 -6.51 -4.79
C ASN A 5 4.32 -6.70 -3.32
N ILE A 6 5.56 -6.34 -2.97
CA ILE A 6 6.01 -6.40 -1.57
C ILE A 6 5.21 -5.42 -0.70
N LEU A 7 5.04 -4.18 -1.16
CA LEU A 7 4.27 -3.16 -0.46
C LEU A 7 2.80 -3.57 -0.35
N ALA A 8 2.20 -4.10 -1.41
CA ALA A 8 0.83 -4.61 -1.39
C ALA A 8 0.67 -5.68 -0.31
N ARG A 9 1.51 -6.73 -0.32
CA ARG A 9 1.43 -7.83 0.65
C ARG A 9 1.69 -7.38 2.09
N LEU A 10 2.58 -6.42 2.33
CA LEU A 10 2.88 -5.90 3.67
C LEU A 10 1.81 -4.93 4.21
N LEU A 11 0.96 -4.38 3.35
CA LEU A 11 -0.14 -3.46 3.71
C LEU A 11 -1.51 -4.12 3.72
N ASP A 12 -1.62 -5.32 3.16
CA ASP A 12 -2.82 -6.12 3.21
C ASP A 12 -2.97 -6.81 4.57
N TYR A 13 -4.18 -7.31 4.84
CA TYR A 13 -4.49 -8.02 6.06
C TYR A 13 -3.54 -9.22 6.25
N PRO A 14 -2.86 -9.32 7.41
CA PRO A 14 -1.89 -10.35 7.65
C PRO A 14 -2.56 -11.72 7.77
N ASP A 15 -2.00 -12.70 7.07
CA ASP A 15 -2.46 -14.08 7.06
C ASP A 15 -1.29 -15.07 7.22
N GLN A 16 -1.62 -16.36 7.22
CA GLN A 16 -0.60 -17.40 7.37
C GLN A 16 0.36 -17.43 6.17
N GLU A 17 -0.12 -17.14 4.97
CA GLU A 17 0.70 -17.14 3.77
C GLU A 17 1.79 -16.07 3.82
N LEU A 18 1.47 -14.86 4.31
CA LEU A 18 2.47 -13.83 4.57
C LEU A 18 3.54 -14.35 5.53
N MET A 19 3.13 -14.87 6.69
CA MET A 19 4.03 -15.32 7.75
C MET A 19 4.99 -16.41 7.26
N ASP A 20 4.47 -17.39 6.51
CA ASP A 20 5.25 -18.51 5.98
C ASP A 20 6.26 -18.06 4.92
N ASN A 21 5.97 -16.96 4.20
CA ASN A 21 6.79 -16.47 3.09
C ASN A 21 7.68 -15.26 3.45
N LEU A 22 7.67 -14.75 4.69
CA LEU A 22 8.56 -13.65 5.11
C LEU A 22 10.03 -13.88 4.75
N PRO A 23 10.63 -15.08 4.91
CA PRO A 23 12.01 -15.32 4.50
C PRO A 23 12.24 -15.07 3.00
N ALA A 24 11.30 -15.47 2.14
CA ALA A 24 11.40 -15.23 0.69
C ALA A 24 11.26 -13.74 0.35
N VAL A 25 10.36 -13.03 1.04
CA VAL A 25 10.19 -11.58 0.90
C VAL A 25 11.47 -10.83 1.29
N ILE A 26 12.13 -11.23 2.38
CA ILE A 26 13.40 -10.66 2.82
C ILE A 26 14.49 -10.81 1.75
N GLU A 27 14.64 -11.98 1.16
CA GLU A 27 15.64 -12.20 0.12
C GLU A 27 15.31 -11.40 -1.15
N ALA A 28 14.04 -11.36 -1.56
CA ALA A 28 13.58 -10.53 -2.67
C ALA A 28 13.92 -9.04 -2.49
N ILE A 29 13.75 -8.52 -1.27
CA ILE A 29 14.11 -7.14 -0.89
C ILE A 29 15.62 -6.88 -0.99
N LYS A 30 16.44 -7.85 -0.58
CA LYS A 30 17.92 -7.73 -0.60
C LYS A 30 18.47 -7.78 -2.03
N GLU A 31 17.90 -8.60 -2.89
CA GLU A 31 18.38 -8.82 -4.25
C GLU A 31 17.93 -7.76 -5.24
N ASP A 32 16.78 -7.11 -5.01
CA ASP A 32 16.24 -6.09 -5.92
C ASP A 32 17.08 -4.80 -5.88
N LYS A 33 17.69 -4.47 -7.03
CA LYS A 33 18.52 -3.28 -7.23
C LYS A 33 17.70 -1.99 -7.42
N ALA A 34 16.40 -2.10 -7.73
CA ALA A 34 15.50 -0.96 -7.85
C ALA A 34 15.00 -0.46 -6.48
N ILE A 35 15.27 -1.20 -5.41
CA ILE A 35 15.03 -0.80 -4.02
C ILE A 35 16.28 -0.08 -3.50
N SER A 36 16.12 1.18 -3.12
CA SER A 36 17.19 1.98 -2.54
C SER A 36 17.59 1.46 -1.15
N SER A 37 18.76 1.86 -0.66
CA SER A 37 19.22 1.43 0.67
C SER A 37 18.26 1.83 1.79
N GLN A 38 17.64 3.02 1.70
CA GLN A 38 16.69 3.49 2.71
C GLN A 38 15.39 2.70 2.68
N GLU A 39 14.80 2.49 1.49
CA GLU A 39 13.59 1.68 1.34
C GLU A 39 13.81 0.24 1.82
N ARG A 40 14.99 -0.32 1.53
CA ARG A 40 15.39 -1.64 2.01
C ARG A 40 15.39 -1.70 3.54
N GLU A 41 15.99 -0.71 4.20
CA GLU A 41 16.01 -0.63 5.66
C GLU A 41 14.59 -0.52 6.23
N ASP A 42 13.76 0.38 5.68
CA ASP A 42 12.39 0.61 6.15
C ASP A 42 11.51 -0.65 6.01
N LEU A 43 11.61 -1.37 4.89
CA LEU A 43 10.91 -2.64 4.66
C LEU A 43 11.37 -3.73 5.63
N LEU A 44 12.70 -3.88 5.82
CA LEU A 44 13.25 -4.90 6.72
C LEU A 44 12.94 -4.61 8.19
N ASN A 45 12.83 -3.33 8.58
CA ASN A 45 12.42 -2.94 9.92
C ASN A 45 10.97 -3.34 10.19
N LEU A 46 10.05 -3.11 9.25
CA LEU A 46 8.67 -3.58 9.40
C LEU A 46 8.61 -5.11 9.47
N ILE A 47 9.31 -5.83 8.59
CA ILE A 47 9.33 -7.30 8.62
C ILE A 47 9.91 -7.82 9.95
N SER A 48 10.91 -7.14 10.51
CA SER A 48 11.44 -7.48 11.83
C SER A 48 10.40 -7.30 12.93
N TRP A 49 9.63 -6.21 12.88
CA TRP A 49 8.51 -5.98 13.80
C TRP A 49 7.38 -7.02 13.62
N ILE A 50 7.04 -7.38 12.39
CA ILE A 50 6.07 -8.45 12.08
C ILE A 50 6.50 -9.77 12.73
N ASN A 51 7.78 -10.15 12.60
CA ASN A 51 8.32 -11.39 13.17
C ASN A 51 8.33 -11.43 14.72
N MET A 52 8.12 -10.29 15.39
CA MET A 52 8.02 -10.25 16.86
C MET A 52 6.61 -10.60 17.36
N HIS A 53 5.63 -10.77 16.46
CA HIS A 53 4.24 -11.04 16.79
C HIS A 53 3.79 -12.40 16.27
N ASP A 54 2.86 -13.04 16.97
CA ASP A 54 2.08 -14.13 16.39
C ASP A 54 1.00 -13.59 15.44
N LEU A 55 0.43 -14.44 14.60
CA LEU A 55 -0.53 -14.03 13.57
C LEU A 55 -1.75 -13.31 14.17
N THR A 56 -2.31 -13.84 15.26
CA THR A 56 -3.47 -13.23 15.92
C THR A 56 -3.15 -11.84 16.49
N GLY A 57 -1.97 -11.69 17.11
CA GLY A 57 -1.51 -10.40 17.61
C GLY A 57 -1.31 -9.41 16.48
N LEU A 58 -0.71 -9.84 15.37
CA LEU A 58 -0.49 -9.01 14.19
C LEU A 58 -1.80 -8.58 13.53
N GLN A 59 -2.77 -9.49 13.40
CA GLN A 59 -4.13 -9.20 12.92
C GLN A 59 -4.84 -8.18 13.81
N SER A 60 -4.71 -8.32 15.13
CA SER A 60 -5.27 -7.34 16.07
C SER A 60 -4.63 -5.96 15.93
N GLN A 61 -3.30 -5.90 15.76
CA GLN A 61 -2.59 -4.64 15.50
C GLN A 61 -3.01 -4.01 14.17
N TYR A 62 -3.22 -4.81 13.12
CA TYR A 62 -3.69 -4.34 11.83
C TYR A 62 -5.07 -3.68 11.96
N VAL A 63 -6.04 -4.38 12.55
CA VAL A 63 -7.40 -3.86 12.76
C VAL A 63 -7.38 -2.58 13.60
N GLN A 64 -6.56 -2.54 14.66
CA GLN A 64 -6.41 -1.33 15.49
C GLN A 64 -5.80 -0.17 14.72
N THR A 65 -4.91 -0.45 13.77
CA THR A 65 -4.21 0.58 12.99
C THR A 65 -5.09 1.11 11.86
N PHE A 66 -5.67 0.24 11.04
CA PHE A 66 -6.30 0.62 9.77
C PHE A 66 -7.84 0.62 9.80
N ASP A 67 -8.46 -0.29 10.55
CA ASP A 67 -9.93 -0.44 10.53
C ASP A 67 -10.62 0.40 11.61
N MET A 68 -9.94 0.62 12.74
CA MET A 68 -10.50 1.33 13.91
C MET A 68 -10.19 2.84 13.91
N VAL A 69 -9.30 3.30 13.02
CA VAL A 69 -8.86 4.70 12.93
C VAL A 69 -9.12 5.22 11.51
N PRO A 70 -10.21 5.99 11.28
CA PRO A 70 -10.57 6.49 9.95
C PRO A 70 -9.46 7.25 9.24
N GLU A 71 -8.62 7.97 9.98
CA GLU A 71 -7.49 8.74 9.47
C GLU A 71 -6.37 7.87 8.86
N HIS A 72 -6.39 6.56 9.11
CA HIS A 72 -5.43 5.59 8.60
C HIS A 72 -6.02 4.67 7.52
N ASP A 73 -7.33 4.73 7.26
CA ASP A 73 -8.03 3.81 6.35
C ASP A 73 -7.30 3.71 4.98
N LEU A 74 -7.11 2.49 4.49
CA LEU A 74 -6.42 2.24 3.22
C LEU A 74 -7.34 2.35 2.00
N HIS A 75 -8.63 2.65 2.17
CA HIS A 75 -9.55 3.00 1.08
C HIS A 75 -9.40 4.48 0.70
N LEU A 76 -8.69 4.76 -0.38
CA LEU A 76 -8.25 6.12 -0.69
C LEU A 76 -9.41 7.10 -0.93
N THR A 77 -10.55 6.63 -1.47
CA THR A 77 -11.71 7.49 -1.72
C THR A 77 -12.38 7.94 -0.42
N HIS A 78 -12.21 7.21 0.69
CA HIS A 78 -12.69 7.64 2.01
C HIS A 78 -12.09 9.00 2.41
N HIS A 79 -10.80 9.22 2.15
CA HIS A 79 -10.11 10.47 2.47
C HIS A 79 -10.48 11.64 1.54
N LEU A 80 -10.98 11.34 0.35
CA LEU A 80 -11.38 12.34 -0.64
C LEU A 80 -12.83 12.79 -0.46
N PHE A 81 -13.72 11.85 -0.16
CA PHE A 81 -15.16 12.06 -0.17
C PHE A 81 -15.82 11.86 1.20
N GLY A 82 -15.21 11.13 2.14
CA GLY A 82 -15.89 10.70 3.37
C GLY A 82 -17.19 9.97 3.05
N ASP A 83 -18.30 10.48 3.60
CA ASP A 83 -19.68 9.99 3.36
C ASP A 83 -20.39 10.72 2.18
N ASP A 84 -19.65 11.51 1.39
CA ASP A 84 -20.21 12.22 0.23
C ASP A 84 -20.71 11.23 -0.84
N ARG A 85 -21.80 11.62 -1.52
CA ARG A 85 -22.40 10.88 -2.64
C ARG A 85 -21.45 10.72 -3.83
N GLY A 86 -20.39 11.52 -3.92
CA GLY A 86 -19.35 11.43 -4.94
C GLY A 86 -18.49 10.17 -4.87
N ARG A 87 -18.46 9.46 -3.73
CA ARG A 87 -17.65 8.24 -3.56
C ARG A 87 -18.07 7.12 -4.51
N GLY A 88 -19.38 6.88 -4.64
CA GLY A 88 -19.91 5.79 -5.49
C GLY A 88 -19.47 5.89 -6.96
N PRO A 89 -19.68 7.04 -7.62
CA PRO A 89 -19.19 7.28 -8.98
C PRO A 89 -17.68 7.08 -9.12
N ALA A 90 -16.86 7.59 -8.20
CA ALA A 90 -15.41 7.43 -8.26
C ALA A 90 -14.96 5.95 -8.20
N LEU A 91 -15.64 5.12 -7.40
CA LEU A 91 -15.38 3.68 -7.35
C LEU A 91 -15.77 2.96 -8.64
N ILE A 92 -16.86 3.40 -9.29
CA ILE A 92 -17.27 2.87 -10.60
C ILE A 92 -16.22 3.21 -11.65
N ASP A 93 -15.82 4.48 -11.73
CA ASP A 93 -14.81 4.95 -12.69
C ASP A 93 -13.48 4.19 -12.51
N LEU A 94 -13.04 3.99 -11.27
CA LEU A 94 -11.83 3.23 -10.96
C LEU A 94 -11.95 1.74 -11.36
N SER A 95 -13.12 1.13 -11.12
CA SER A 95 -13.39 -0.25 -11.55
C SER A 95 -13.37 -0.40 -13.06
N GLU A 96 -13.95 0.57 -13.78
CA GLU A 96 -13.96 0.59 -15.24
C GLU A 96 -12.54 0.79 -15.80
N TYR A 97 -11.73 1.62 -15.15
CA TYR A 97 -10.33 1.83 -15.50
C TYR A 97 -9.53 0.53 -15.39
N TYR A 98 -9.64 -0.23 -14.29
CA TYR A 98 -8.96 -1.53 -14.16
C TYR A 98 -9.37 -2.54 -15.23
N LYS A 99 -10.68 -2.63 -15.51
CA LYS A 99 -11.19 -3.52 -16.57
C LYS A 99 -10.65 -3.14 -17.94
N ALA A 100 -10.57 -1.84 -18.25
CA ALA A 100 -10.02 -1.34 -19.51
C ALA A 100 -8.53 -1.66 -19.66
N SER A 101 -7.80 -1.72 -18.55
CA SER A 101 -6.38 -2.12 -18.49
C SER A 101 -6.18 -3.65 -18.47
N GLY A 102 -7.24 -4.45 -18.49
CA GLY A 102 -7.17 -5.91 -18.48
C GLY A 102 -6.95 -6.54 -17.10
N LEU A 103 -7.08 -5.75 -16.02
CA LEU A 103 -7.05 -6.25 -14.64
C LEU A 103 -8.47 -6.61 -14.21
N GLU A 104 -8.70 -7.89 -13.92
CA GLU A 104 -9.92 -8.35 -13.26
C GLU A 104 -9.72 -8.26 -11.75
N VAL A 105 -10.31 -7.23 -11.13
CA VAL A 105 -10.40 -7.17 -9.66
C VAL A 105 -11.28 -8.33 -9.20
N GLU A 106 -10.73 -9.28 -8.44
CA GLU A 106 -11.52 -10.34 -7.82
C GLU A 106 -12.58 -9.71 -6.90
N GLY A 107 -13.85 -10.02 -7.16
CA GLY A 107 -15.00 -9.19 -6.80
C GLY A 107 -15.38 -9.08 -5.32
N LYS A 108 -14.45 -9.27 -4.38
CA LYS A 108 -14.68 -9.05 -2.94
C LYS A 108 -14.10 -7.75 -2.42
N GLU A 109 -13.04 -7.23 -3.02
CA GLU A 109 -12.39 -6.00 -2.56
C GLU A 109 -12.88 -4.76 -3.30
N ILE A 110 -12.95 -3.64 -2.57
CA ILE A 110 -13.33 -2.35 -3.14
C ILE A 110 -12.12 -1.83 -3.94
N PRO A 111 -12.31 -1.31 -5.16
CA PRO A 111 -11.21 -0.98 -6.07
C PRO A 111 -10.23 0.08 -5.54
N ASP A 112 -10.61 0.88 -4.55
CA ASP A 112 -9.75 1.92 -3.98
C ASP A 112 -8.92 1.49 -2.77
N PHE A 113 -8.95 0.20 -2.42
CA PHE A 113 -8.09 -0.36 -1.40
C PHE A 113 -6.62 -0.31 -1.84
N LEU A 114 -5.76 0.30 -1.02
CA LEU A 114 -4.38 0.58 -1.40
C LEU A 114 -3.56 -0.66 -1.79
N PRO A 115 -3.63 -1.81 -1.08
CA PRO A 115 -2.97 -3.04 -1.53
C PRO A 115 -3.37 -3.46 -2.94
N LEU A 116 -4.66 -3.42 -3.29
CA LEU A 116 -5.15 -3.73 -4.63
C LEU A 116 -4.62 -2.74 -5.69
N ILE A 117 -4.58 -1.44 -5.36
CA ILE A 117 -3.93 -0.42 -6.20
C ILE A 117 -2.46 -0.78 -6.44
N LEU A 118 -1.74 -1.21 -5.39
CA LEU A 118 -0.33 -1.57 -5.46
C LEU A 118 -0.10 -2.82 -6.31
N GLU A 119 -0.98 -3.82 -6.23
CA GLU A 119 -0.97 -4.98 -7.12
C GLU A 119 -1.18 -4.56 -8.58
N TYR A 120 -2.14 -3.68 -8.84
CA TYR A 120 -2.38 -3.16 -10.18
C TYR A 120 -1.15 -2.46 -10.75
N VAL A 121 -0.56 -1.49 -10.03
CA VAL A 121 0.61 -0.75 -10.53
C VAL A 121 1.87 -1.64 -10.60
N SER A 122 1.88 -2.80 -9.94
CA SER A 122 2.94 -3.79 -10.11
C SER A 122 2.98 -4.38 -11.53
N THR A 123 1.85 -4.38 -12.23
CA THR A 123 1.72 -4.87 -13.62
C THR A 123 2.13 -3.83 -14.67
N LEU A 124 2.25 -2.56 -14.26
CA LEU A 124 2.58 -1.44 -15.14
C LEU A 124 4.10 -1.23 -15.27
N ASP A 125 4.49 -0.44 -16.26
CA ASP A 125 5.85 0.11 -16.32
C ASP A 125 6.07 1.17 -15.22
N ASP A 126 7.34 1.47 -14.91
CA ASP A 126 7.70 2.38 -13.81
C ASP A 126 7.08 3.78 -13.96
N LEU A 127 7.03 4.33 -15.18
CA LEU A 127 6.48 5.67 -15.40
C LEU A 127 4.96 5.66 -15.19
N GLN A 128 4.25 4.69 -15.75
CA GLN A 128 2.81 4.54 -15.58
C GLN A 128 2.43 4.31 -14.12
N ALA A 129 3.17 3.46 -13.40
CA ALA A 129 2.96 3.24 -11.98
C ALA A 129 3.11 4.52 -11.15
N ARG A 130 4.17 5.30 -11.42
CA ARG A 130 4.40 6.59 -10.74
C ARG A 130 3.32 7.62 -11.06
N VAL A 131 2.89 7.72 -12.32
CA VAL A 131 1.80 8.62 -12.72
C VAL A 131 0.52 8.26 -11.97
N PHE A 132 0.15 6.97 -11.96
CA PHE A 132 -1.05 6.50 -11.27
C PHE A 132 -1.01 6.79 -9.76
N LEU A 133 0.11 6.49 -9.10
CA LEU A 133 0.30 6.81 -7.67
C LEU A 133 0.38 8.32 -7.41
N GLY A 134 0.82 9.10 -8.40
CA GLY A 134 0.85 10.57 -8.34
C GLY A 134 -0.53 11.20 -8.16
N ASP A 135 -1.56 10.63 -8.79
CA ASP A 135 -2.95 11.07 -8.62
C ASP A 135 -3.45 10.85 -7.17
N ALA A 136 -2.91 9.85 -6.48
CA ALA A 136 -3.19 9.53 -5.08
C ALA A 136 -2.24 10.21 -4.08
N ALA A 137 -1.18 10.90 -4.53
CA ALA A 137 -0.07 11.35 -3.68
C ALA A 137 -0.52 12.22 -2.50
N LYS A 138 -1.52 13.08 -2.70
CA LYS A 138 -2.05 13.93 -1.62
C LYS A 138 -2.69 13.10 -0.50
N VAL A 139 -3.44 12.06 -0.85
CA VAL A 139 -4.08 11.16 0.13
C VAL A 139 -3.03 10.31 0.82
N LEU A 140 -2.12 9.72 0.05
CA LEU A 140 -1.01 8.92 0.58
C LEU A 140 -0.18 9.70 1.60
N LYS A 141 0.08 10.99 1.31
CA LYS A 141 0.75 11.90 2.25
C LYS A 141 -0.02 12.11 3.55
N VAL A 142 -1.35 12.27 3.48
CA VAL A 142 -2.17 12.45 4.68
C VAL A 142 -2.11 11.18 5.55
N ILE A 143 -2.28 10.02 4.93
CA ILE A 143 -2.21 8.72 5.63
C ILE A 143 -0.82 8.51 6.25
N SER A 144 0.27 8.75 5.49
CA SER A 144 1.63 8.59 5.98
C SER A 144 1.92 9.51 7.18
N GLU A 145 1.53 10.79 7.11
CA GLU A 145 1.67 11.75 8.22
C GLU A 145 0.86 11.37 9.45
N ASN A 146 -0.34 10.79 9.29
CA ASN A 146 -1.16 10.33 10.41
C ASN A 146 -0.55 9.09 11.08
N LEU A 147 -0.08 8.12 10.30
CA LEU A 147 0.63 6.94 10.82
C LEU A 147 1.93 7.34 11.53
N GLU A 148 2.66 8.34 11.03
CA GLU A 148 3.85 8.88 11.71
C GLU A 148 3.50 9.51 13.06
N LYS A 149 2.43 10.31 13.14
CA LYS A 149 1.95 10.90 14.40
C LYS A 149 1.50 9.83 15.40
N ALA A 150 0.96 8.72 14.91
CA ALA A 150 0.56 7.58 15.72
C ALA A 150 1.72 6.63 16.05
N GLU A 151 2.96 6.95 15.61
CA GLU A 151 4.15 6.12 15.78
C GLU A 151 3.96 4.68 15.24
N SER A 152 3.15 4.52 14.19
CA SER A 152 2.83 3.22 13.61
C SER A 152 4.04 2.62 12.88
N PRO A 153 4.30 1.30 13.02
CA PRO A 153 5.36 0.61 12.29
C PRO A 153 5.15 0.66 10.76
N TYR A 154 3.91 0.83 10.29
CA TYR A 154 3.56 0.92 8.87
C TYR A 154 3.88 2.28 8.24
N ALA A 155 4.14 3.32 9.05
CA ALA A 155 4.31 4.69 8.59
C ALA A 155 5.40 4.82 7.51
N ARG A 156 6.54 4.16 7.72
CA ARG A 156 7.69 4.23 6.81
C ARG A 156 7.41 3.60 5.46
N ILE A 157 6.70 2.46 5.43
CA ILE A 157 6.38 1.81 4.16
C ILE A 157 5.29 2.57 3.38
N LEU A 158 4.35 3.23 4.07
CA LEU A 158 3.42 4.17 3.42
C LEU A 158 4.15 5.35 2.80
N ARG A 159 5.17 5.88 3.48
CA ARG A 159 6.03 6.96 2.95
C ARG A 159 6.77 6.51 1.68
N ILE A 160 7.15 5.24 1.56
CA ILE A 160 7.72 4.69 0.31
C ILE A 160 6.70 4.77 -0.83
N VAL A 161 5.45 4.35 -0.59
CA VAL A 161 4.37 4.41 -1.59
C VAL A 161 4.16 5.85 -2.06
N GLU A 162 4.03 6.79 -1.12
CA GLU A 162 3.90 8.22 -1.41
C GLU A 162 5.08 8.75 -2.25
N ASN A 163 6.32 8.50 -1.81
CA ASN A 163 7.51 8.97 -2.50
C ASN A 163 7.64 8.41 -3.91
N ARG A 164 7.16 7.19 -4.14
CA ARG A 164 7.11 6.58 -5.48
C ARG A 164 6.00 7.17 -6.35
N GLY A 165 4.95 7.77 -5.78
CA GLY A 165 3.99 8.58 -6.53
C GLY A 165 4.53 9.95 -6.96
N HIS A 166 5.62 10.43 -6.36
CA HIS A 166 6.29 11.63 -6.83
C HIS A 166 7.06 11.30 -8.12
N LEU A 167 6.54 11.77 -9.26
CA LEU A 167 7.37 11.98 -10.43
C LEU A 167 8.47 12.93 -9.98
N ALA A 168 9.72 12.45 -9.95
CA ALA A 168 10.86 13.30 -9.64
C ALA A 168 10.70 14.59 -10.44
N GLN A 169 10.59 15.74 -9.77
CA GLN A 169 10.84 16.99 -10.46
C GLN A 169 12.24 16.82 -11.04
N ALA A 170 12.32 16.75 -12.37
CA ALA A 170 13.59 16.73 -13.06
C ALA A 170 14.38 17.94 -12.56
N ALA A 171 15.42 17.67 -11.78
CA ALA A 171 16.42 18.62 -11.35
C ALA A 171 17.78 18.03 -11.72
#